data_AF-A0A5C7QV19-F1
#
_entry.id   AF-A0A5C7QV19-F1
#
_cell.length_a   1.000
_cell.length_b   1.000
_cell.length_c   1.000
_cell.angle_alpha   90.00
_cell.angle_beta   90.00
_cell.angle_gamma   90.00
#
_symmetry.space_group_name_H-M   'P 1'
#
loop_
_entity.id
_entity.type
_entity.pdbx_description
1 polymer ?
#
loop_
_entity_poly.entity_id
_entity_poly.type
_entity_poly.pdbx_seq_one_letter_code
_entity_poly.pdbx_strand_id
1 'polypeptide(L)'
;MKTIAALQMASGPQVQANLMEAGRLIAEAKAAGAGLVVLPEMFVIMGQNDQARVQVTEAYGAGPMQDCMVRLARQHKIWILAGTIPLHSDDPNRRYAAS
;
A
#
# COMPACT_ATOMS: atom_id res chain seq x y z
N MET A 1 15.31 -14.24 -8.04
CA MET A 1 13.86 -13.89 -8.12
C MET A 1 13.26 -14.70 -9.24
N LYS A 2 12.37 -15.66 -8.97
CA LYS A 2 11.73 -16.46 -10.04
C LYS A 2 10.19 -16.38 -10.04
N THR A 3 9.58 -15.91 -8.95
CA THR A 3 8.11 -15.87 -8.82
C THR A 3 7.65 -14.47 -8.42
N ILE A 4 6.58 -14.01 -9.07
CA ILE A 4 5.85 -12.78 -8.76
C ILE A 4 4.48 -13.19 -8.23
N ALA A 5 3.99 -12.54 -7.18
CA ALA A 5 2.65 -12.74 -6.65
C ALA A 5 1.80 -11.48 -6.84
N ALA A 6 0.65 -11.62 -7.51
CA ALA A 6 -0.38 -10.60 -7.53
C ALA A 6 -1.32 -10.85 -6.34
N LEU A 7 -1.46 -9.87 -5.46
CA LEU A 7 -2.26 -9.99 -4.25
C LEU A 7 -3.64 -9.39 -4.50
N GLN A 8 -4.67 -10.03 -3.94
CA GLN A 8 -6.04 -9.53 -3.92
C GLN A 8 -6.50 -9.41 -2.47
N MET A 9 -7.16 -8.31 -2.15
CA MET A 9 -7.73 -8.05 -0.82
C MET A 9 -8.98 -7.18 -0.94
N ALA A 10 -9.84 -7.23 0.07
CA ALA A 10 -11.00 -6.37 0.19
C ALA A 10 -10.67 -5.20 1.13
N SER A 11 -10.18 -4.08 0.56
CA SER A 11 -9.88 -2.89 1.35
C SER A 11 -11.16 -2.30 1.97
N GLY A 12 -11.05 -1.91 3.24
CA GLY A 12 -12.10 -1.20 3.96
C GLY A 12 -11.74 0.26 4.25
N PRO A 13 -12.52 0.95 5.09
CA PRO A 13 -12.31 2.37 5.40
C PRO A 13 -11.17 2.62 6.41
N GLN A 14 -10.60 1.56 7.01
CA GLN A 14 -9.60 1.67 8.06
C GLN A 14 -8.19 1.34 7.54
N VAL A 15 -7.34 2.37 7.39
CA VAL A 15 -5.97 2.23 6.86
C VAL A 15 -5.18 1.17 7.61
N GLN A 16 -5.18 1.21 8.93
CA GLN A 16 -4.40 0.27 9.73
C GLN A 16 -4.84 -1.19 9.53
N ALA A 17 -6.15 -1.43 9.41
CA ALA A 17 -6.68 -2.78 9.15
C ALA A 17 -6.21 -3.30 7.78
N ASN A 18 -6.25 -2.45 6.77
CA ASN A 18 -5.81 -2.80 5.43
C ASN A 18 -4.29 -3.05 5.39
N LEU A 19 -3.48 -2.23 6.07
CA LEU A 19 -2.03 -2.43 6.16
C LEU A 19 -1.67 -3.75 6.85
N MET A 20 -2.42 -4.15 7.88
CA MET A 20 -2.23 -5.45 8.54
C MET A 20 -2.53 -6.61 7.60
N GLU A 21 -3.63 -6.54 6.85
CA GLU A 21 -4.00 -7.59 5.90
C GLU A 21 -3.02 -7.68 4.73
N ALA A 22 -2.56 -6.53 4.21
CA ALA A 22 -1.50 -6.50 3.21
C ALA A 22 -0.22 -7.18 3.74
N GLY A 23 0.16 -6.89 4.99
CA GLY A 23 1.28 -7.55 5.66
C GLY A 23 1.14 -9.07 5.74
N ARG A 24 -0.06 -9.57 6.09
CA ARG A 24 -0.35 -11.02 6.12
C ARG A 24 -0.19 -11.66 4.74
N LEU A 25 -0.79 -11.07 3.71
CA LEU A 25 -0.71 -11.57 2.33
C LEU A 25 0.71 -11.55 1.76
N ILE A 26 1.49 -10.50 2.08
CA ILE A 26 2.90 -10.40 1.69
C ILE A 26 3.73 -11.52 2.34
N ALA A 27 3.49 -11.79 3.63
CA ALA A 27 4.17 -12.87 4.33
C ALA A 27 3.85 -14.24 3.72
N GLU A 28 2.60 -14.48 3.36
CA GLU A 28 2.16 -15.72 2.69
C GLU A 28 2.79 -15.87 1.30
N ALA A 29 2.76 -14.82 0.48
CA ALA A 29 3.43 -14.83 -0.82
C ALA A 29 4.93 -15.07 -0.70
N LYS A 30 5.58 -14.49 0.32
CA LYS A 30 6.99 -14.74 0.59
C LYS A 30 7.24 -16.20 0.98
N ALA A 31 6.40 -16.78 1.83
CA ALA A 31 6.49 -18.19 2.21
C ALA A 31 6.31 -19.13 1.00
N ALA A 32 5.50 -18.72 0.03
CA ALA A 32 5.34 -19.39 -1.27
C ALA A 32 6.50 -19.13 -2.28
N GLY A 33 7.54 -18.39 -1.89
CA GLY A 33 8.73 -18.16 -2.69
C GLY A 33 8.70 -16.91 -3.59
N ALA A 34 7.73 -16.02 -3.40
CA ALA A 34 7.69 -14.76 -4.15
C ALA A 34 8.92 -13.88 -3.89
N GLY A 35 9.47 -13.32 -4.95
CA GLY A 35 10.54 -12.31 -4.91
C GLY A 35 10.02 -10.88 -5.12
N LEU A 36 8.83 -10.75 -5.70
CA LEU A 36 8.10 -9.51 -5.92
C LEU A 36 6.63 -9.77 -5.61
N VAL A 37 5.99 -8.83 -4.92
CA VAL A 37 4.54 -8.80 -4.69
C VAL A 37 3.96 -7.53 -5.29
N VAL A 38 2.77 -7.64 -5.86
CA VAL A 38 1.99 -6.53 -6.38
C VAL A 38 0.70 -6.42 -5.58
N LEU A 39 0.48 -5.27 -4.95
CA LEU A 39 -0.75 -4.96 -4.21
C LEU A 39 -1.80 -4.37 -5.15
N PRO A 40 -3.10 -4.52 -4.84
CA PRO A 40 -4.16 -3.95 -5.66
C PRO A 40 -4.19 -2.43 -5.58
N GLU A 41 -4.82 -1.79 -6.55
CA GLU A 41 -5.14 -0.37 -6.46
C GLU A 41 -6.01 -0.12 -5.22
N MET A 42 -5.82 1.02 -4.54
CA MET A 42 -6.59 1.37 -3.35
C MET A 42 -6.45 0.37 -2.18
N PHE A 43 -5.31 -0.34 -2.09
CA PHE A 43 -5.08 -1.28 -0.99
C PHE A 43 -5.09 -0.62 0.39
N VAL A 44 -4.72 0.67 0.49
CA VAL A 44 -4.62 1.37 1.78
C VAL A 44 -5.96 1.85 2.32
N ILE A 45 -6.91 2.23 1.48
CA ILE A 45 -8.23 2.69 1.93
C ILE A 45 -9.24 2.56 0.80
N MET A 46 -10.40 1.98 1.12
CA MET A 46 -11.62 2.11 0.32
C MET A 46 -12.64 2.85 1.19
N GLY A 47 -12.65 4.18 1.07
CA GLY A 47 -13.60 5.05 1.76
C GLY A 47 -14.92 5.13 0.99
N GLN A 48 -16.01 5.46 1.68
CA GLN A 48 -17.31 5.72 1.03
C GLN A 48 -17.31 7.02 0.21
N ASN A 49 -16.35 7.92 0.44
CA ASN A 49 -16.23 9.20 -0.25
C ASN A 49 -14.76 9.63 -0.44
N ASP A 50 -14.53 10.56 -1.36
CA ASP A 50 -13.19 11.07 -1.71
C ASP A 50 -12.52 11.81 -0.55
N GLN A 51 -13.27 12.36 0.41
CA GLN A 51 -12.71 13.09 1.54
C GLN A 51 -11.89 12.20 2.48
N ALA A 52 -12.33 10.96 2.70
CA ALA A 52 -11.57 10.02 3.50
C ALA A 52 -10.18 9.75 2.91
N ARG A 53 -10.05 9.75 1.57
CA ARG A 53 -8.76 9.57 0.88
C ARG A 53 -7.84 10.78 1.05
N VAL A 54 -8.41 11.99 1.02
CA VAL A 54 -7.66 13.24 1.25
C VAL A 54 -7.14 13.31 2.68
N GLN A 55 -7.93 12.87 3.66
CA GLN A 55 -7.52 12.91 5.07
C GLN A 55 -6.34 12.00 5.40
N VAL A 56 -6.11 10.95 4.60
CA VAL A 56 -5.03 9.99 4.81
C VAL A 56 -3.83 10.22 3.89
N THR A 57 -3.78 11.33 3.15
CA THR A 57 -2.62 11.64 2.29
C THR A 57 -1.34 11.78 3.11
N GLU A 58 -0.23 11.30 2.55
CA GLU A 58 1.10 11.43 3.16
C GLU A 58 2.00 12.40 2.41
N ALA A 59 3.02 12.93 3.09
CA ALA A 59 4.12 13.56 2.38
C ALA A 59 4.94 12.47 1.67
N TYR A 60 5.44 12.75 0.47
CA TYR A 60 6.28 11.77 -0.23
C TYR A 60 7.54 11.46 0.60
N GLY A 61 7.82 10.17 0.77
CA GLY A 61 8.93 9.66 1.58
C GLY A 61 8.70 9.68 3.10
N ALA A 62 7.54 10.15 3.57
CA ALA A 62 7.25 10.25 5.00
C ALA A 62 5.78 9.94 5.31
N GLY A 63 5.54 8.86 6.04
CA GLY A 63 4.22 8.54 6.58
C GLY A 63 4.04 7.05 6.88
N PRO A 64 3.03 6.72 7.71
CA PRO A 64 2.83 5.36 8.22
C PRO A 64 2.62 4.29 7.14
N MET A 65 1.94 4.60 6.03
CA MET A 65 1.72 3.67 4.92
C MET A 65 3.02 3.37 4.19
N GLN A 66 3.80 4.40 3.85
CA GLN A 66 5.11 4.24 3.23
C GLN A 66 6.09 3.52 4.16
N ASP A 67 6.16 3.89 5.43
CA ASP A 67 7.02 3.25 6.44
C ASP A 67 6.65 1.77 6.63
N CYS A 68 5.35 1.45 6.60
CA CYS A 68 4.88 0.07 6.64
C CYS A 68 5.41 -0.74 5.44
N MET A 69 5.33 -0.19 4.22
CA MET A 69 5.84 -0.88 3.02
C MET A 69 7.35 -1.07 3.09
N VAL A 70 8.11 -0.05 3.50
CA VAL A 70 9.56 -0.14 3.69
C VAL A 70 9.91 -1.22 4.71
N ARG A 71 9.22 -1.24 5.85
CA ARG A 71 9.43 -2.24 6.90
C ARG A 71 9.15 -3.65 6.40
N LEU A 72 8.02 -3.88 5.72
CA LEU A 72 7.64 -5.20 5.19
C LEU A 72 8.61 -5.69 4.11
N ALA A 73 9.00 -4.81 3.18
CA ALA A 73 9.98 -5.13 2.13
C ALA A 73 11.32 -5.58 2.73
N ARG A 74 11.81 -4.84 3.74
CA ARG A 74 13.07 -5.17 4.46
C ARG A 74 12.95 -6.46 5.26
N GLN A 75 11.88 -6.61 6.04
CA GLN A 75 11.63 -7.77 6.90
C GLN A 75 11.57 -9.07 6.10
N HIS A 76 10.85 -9.06 4.97
CA HIS A 76 10.66 -10.25 4.14
C HIS A 76 11.70 -10.40 3.02
N LYS A 77 12.61 -9.42 2.86
CA LYS A 77 13.58 -9.36 1.76
C LYS A 77 12.88 -9.60 0.42
N ILE A 78 11.88 -8.77 0.14
CA ILE A 78 11.00 -8.88 -1.02
C ILE A 78 10.79 -7.49 -1.64
N TRP A 79 10.64 -7.45 -2.96
CA TRP A 79 10.21 -6.23 -3.64
C TRP A 79 8.69 -6.07 -3.50
N ILE A 80 8.23 -4.85 -3.26
CA ILE A 80 6.80 -4.53 -3.17
C ILE A 80 6.50 -3.47 -4.22
N LEU A 81 5.64 -3.82 -5.17
CA LEU A 81 4.92 -2.84 -5.97
C LEU A 81 3.63 -2.53 -5.23
N ALA A 82 3.65 -1.45 -4.45
CA ALA A 82 2.46 -0.96 -3.79
C ALA A 82 1.46 -0.49 -4.87
N GLY A 83 0.17 -0.69 -4.64
CA GLY A 83 -0.84 0.06 -5.38
C GLY A 83 -0.79 1.54 -4.98
N THR A 84 -1.88 2.26 -5.18
CA THR A 84 -1.90 3.70 -4.87
C THR A 84 -1.75 4.00 -3.38
N ILE A 85 -0.72 4.79 -3.04
CA ILE A 85 -0.67 5.54 -1.78
C ILE A 85 -1.07 6.99 -2.09
N PRO A 86 -2.08 7.57 -1.39
CA PRO A 86 -2.44 8.96 -1.57
C PRO A 86 -1.35 9.85 -0.97
N LEU A 87 -0.82 10.77 -1.78
CA LEU A 87 0.21 11.72 -1.37
C LEU A 87 -0.29 13.14 -1.48
N HIS A 88 0.26 14.05 -0.68
CA HIS A 88 0.04 15.48 -0.84
C HIS A 88 0.39 15.93 -2.27
N SER A 89 -0.41 16.84 -2.79
CA SER A 89 -0.19 17.47 -4.10
C SER A 89 0.25 18.91 -3.90
N ASP A 90 1.30 19.31 -4.61
CA ASP A 90 1.72 20.72 -4.69
C ASP A 90 0.84 21.53 -5.65
N ASP A 91 0.06 20.85 -6.50
CA ASP A 91 -0.93 21.50 -7.38
C ASP A 91 -2.25 21.72 -6.62
N PRO A 92 -2.69 22.99 -6.45
CA PRO A 92 -3.92 23.33 -5.74
C PRO A 92 -5.20 22.81 -6.42
N ASN A 93 -5.15 22.43 -7.71
CA ASN A 93 -6.28 21.85 -8.44
C ASN A 93 -6.32 20.32 -8.37
N ARG A 94 -5.28 19.67 -7.85
CA ARG A 94 -5.18 18.21 -7.74
C ARG A 94 -5.34 17.78 -6.29
N ARG A 95 -6.30 16.88 -6.05
CA ARG A 95 -6.67 16.47 -4.67
C ARG A 95 -5.57 15.66 -3.97
N TYR A 96 -4.79 14.88 -4.70
CA TYR A 96 -3.63 14.11 -4.21
C TYR A 96 -2.81 13.56 -5.39
N ALA A 97 -1.54 13.26 -5.15
CA ALA A 97 -0.72 12.47 -6.05
C ALA A 97 -0.87 10.97 -5.75
N ALA A 98 -0.71 10.14 -6.77
CA ALA A 98 -0.67 8.69 -6.65
C ALA A 98 0.75 8.24 -7.01
N SER A 99 1.32 7.37 -6.20
CA SER A 99 2.65 6.78 -6.38
C SER A 99 2.57 5.27 -6.30
#